data_AF-A0A3G2L2J6-F1
#
_entry.id   AF-A0A3G2L2J6-F1
#
_cell.length_a   1.000
_cell.length_b   1.000
_cell.length_c   1.000
_cell.angle_alpha   90.00
_cell.angle_beta   90.00
_cell.angle_gamma   90.00
#
_symmetry.space_group_name_H-M   'P 1'
#
loop_
_entity.id
_entity.type
_entity.pdbx_description
1 polymer ?
#
loop_
_entity_poly.entity_id
_entity_poly.type
_entity_poly.pdbx_seq_one_letter_code
_entity_poly.pdbx_strand_id
1 'polypeptide(L)'
;MKTKILIIATAFIFLLPARAACQGMPVYDNTNFISLVKQLLESGKQTAEMIKSVKFLKDAKEAIEKVSSVVQQLRAVEEIAQNNQRLIDVMQNDLQDILNSPYIKPEEIDKVMGSFETIVQNSLDTVDFIDEVLSSDYLKMSDAERAEVLKTKELESKQMVSSITMKTKRYRDIISFRKMQDKVNNREIGY
;
A
#
# COMPACT_ATOMS: atom_id res chain seq x y z
N MET A 1 16.97 -7.46 66.45
CA MET A 1 15.58 -7.75 66.02
C MET A 1 15.16 -6.99 64.76
N LYS A 2 15.60 -5.72 64.55
CA LYS A 2 15.24 -4.90 63.39
C LYS A 2 15.64 -5.49 62.01
N THR A 3 16.81 -6.14 61.92
CA THR A 3 17.31 -6.75 60.66
C THR A 3 16.55 -8.00 60.24
N LYS A 4 16.03 -8.79 61.19
CA LYS A 4 15.24 -10.00 60.89
C LYS A 4 13.84 -9.66 60.36
N ILE A 5 13.26 -8.56 60.86
CA ILE A 5 11.99 -8.02 60.38
C ILE A 5 12.13 -7.50 58.94
N LEU A 6 13.25 -6.85 58.63
CA LEU A 6 13.54 -6.36 57.27
C LEU A 6 13.62 -7.51 56.25
N ILE A 7 14.29 -8.61 56.59
CA ILE A 7 14.45 -9.76 55.70
C ILE A 7 13.12 -10.46 55.43
N ILE A 8 12.26 -10.58 56.45
CA ILE A 8 10.93 -11.18 56.32
C ILE A 8 10.00 -10.27 55.48
N ALA A 9 10.09 -8.95 55.64
CA ALA A 9 9.33 -8.00 54.83
C ALA A 9 9.70 -8.05 53.34
N THR A 10 11.00 -8.19 53.02
CA THR A 10 11.46 -8.29 51.62
C THR A 10 11.04 -9.62 50.97
N ALA A 11 11.01 -10.71 51.72
CA ALA A 11 10.54 -12.01 51.22
C ALA A 11 9.02 -12.00 50.90
N PHE A 12 8.23 -11.25 51.67
CA PHE A 12 6.79 -11.09 51.42
C PHE A 12 6.49 -10.31 50.14
N ILE A 13 7.33 -9.34 49.75
CA ILE A 13 7.17 -8.58 48.50
C ILE A 13 7.36 -9.47 47.26
N PHE A 14 8.23 -10.48 47.34
CA PHE A 14 8.45 -11.46 46.25
C PHE A 14 7.38 -12.55 46.16
N LEU A 15 6.57 -12.74 47.21
CA LEU A 15 5.49 -13.73 47.28
C LEU A 15 4.11 -13.13 46.97
N LEU A 16 4.02 -11.82 46.70
CA LEU A 16 2.79 -11.22 46.21
C LEU A 16 2.51 -11.76 44.80
N PRO A 17 1.28 -12.27 44.53
CA PRO A 17 0.94 -12.76 43.21
C PRO A 17 1.05 -11.60 42.22
N ALA A 18 1.76 -11.83 41.10
CA ALA A 18 1.88 -10.93 39.96
C ALA A 18 0.54 -10.72 39.19
N ARG A 19 -0.57 -10.65 39.92
CA ARG A 19 -1.92 -10.42 39.42
C ARG A 19 -2.21 -8.95 39.11
N ALA A 20 -1.24 -8.06 39.35
CA ALA A 20 -1.33 -6.64 39.02
C ALA A 20 -0.48 -6.22 37.80
N ALA A 21 0.19 -7.15 37.12
CA ALA A 21 0.94 -6.86 35.88
C ALA A 21 0.24 -7.38 34.60
N CYS A 22 -0.92 -8.02 34.73
CA CYS A 22 -1.68 -8.57 33.62
C CYS A 22 -3.17 -8.21 33.74
N GLN A 23 -3.50 -6.93 33.69
CA GLN A 23 -4.85 -6.51 33.30
C GLN A 23 -4.82 -5.12 32.67
N GLY A 24 -5.33 -5.04 31.45
CA GLY A 24 -5.54 -3.79 30.72
C GLY A 24 -4.50 -3.48 29.66
N MET A 25 -4.25 -4.38 28.70
CA MET A 25 -4.01 -3.84 27.35
C MET A 25 -5.30 -3.11 26.99
N PRO A 26 -5.25 -1.83 26.55
CA PRO A 26 -6.47 -1.07 26.29
C PRO A 26 -7.39 -1.90 25.40
N VAL A 27 -8.60 -2.16 25.90
CA VAL A 27 -9.68 -2.69 25.08
C VAL A 27 -9.98 -1.57 24.10
N TYR A 28 -9.48 -1.71 22.87
CA TYR A 28 -9.67 -0.72 21.83
C TYR A 28 -11.14 -0.66 21.47
N ASP A 29 -11.69 0.53 21.67
CA ASP A 29 -13.05 0.91 21.33
C ASP A 29 -13.28 0.78 19.81
N ASN A 30 -14.47 0.31 19.43
CA ASN A 30 -14.86 -0.05 18.06
C ASN A 30 -15.18 1.17 17.17
N THR A 31 -14.72 2.36 17.56
CA THR A 31 -14.84 3.60 16.79
C THR A 31 -13.93 3.66 15.55
N ASN A 32 -13.06 2.65 15.35
CA ASN A 32 -12.25 2.47 14.14
C ASN A 32 -13.01 1.88 12.92
N PHE A 33 -14.28 1.48 13.06
CA PHE A 33 -15.08 1.09 11.89
C PHE A 33 -15.38 2.27 10.96
N ILE A 34 -15.53 3.49 11.51
CA ILE A 34 -15.79 4.69 10.70
C ILE A 34 -14.55 5.11 9.92
N SER A 35 -13.34 4.98 10.48
CA SER A 35 -12.09 5.22 9.75
C SER A 35 -11.88 4.17 8.68
N LEU A 36 -12.16 2.89 8.96
CA LEU A 36 -12.09 1.81 7.98
C LEU A 36 -13.02 2.07 6.78
N VAL A 37 -14.28 2.47 7.04
CA VAL A 37 -15.25 2.80 5.97
C VAL A 37 -14.82 4.04 5.19
N LYS A 38 -14.30 5.09 5.86
CA LYS A 38 -13.74 6.26 5.16
C LYS A 38 -12.55 5.90 4.28
N GLN A 39 -11.65 5.05 4.76
CA GLN A 39 -10.47 4.60 4.03
C GLN A 39 -10.83 3.70 2.84
N LEU A 40 -11.87 2.87 2.98
CA LEU A 40 -12.44 2.11 1.86
C LEU A 40 -13.10 3.03 0.81
N LEU A 41 -13.74 4.12 1.24
CA LEU A 41 -14.31 5.11 0.33
C LEU A 41 -13.22 5.92 -0.39
N GLU A 42 -12.17 6.33 0.32
CA GLU A 42 -11.02 7.04 -0.25
C GLU A 42 -10.20 6.16 -1.19
N SER A 43 -9.94 4.90 -0.82
CA SER A 43 -9.27 3.94 -1.70
C SER A 43 -10.12 3.61 -2.94
N GLY A 44 -11.45 3.56 -2.80
CA GLY A 44 -12.39 3.45 -3.91
C GLY A 44 -12.31 4.64 -4.87
N LYS A 45 -12.26 5.87 -4.33
CA LYS A 45 -12.08 7.09 -5.13
C LYS A 45 -10.74 7.09 -5.86
N GLN A 46 -9.65 6.78 -5.16
CA GLN A 46 -8.31 6.70 -5.75
C GLN A 46 -8.23 5.65 -6.87
N THR A 47 -8.84 4.48 -6.66
CA THR A 47 -8.92 3.43 -7.68
C THR A 47 -9.71 3.89 -8.90
N ALA A 48 -10.82 4.59 -8.71
CA ALA A 48 -11.62 5.13 -9.81
C ALA A 48 -10.84 6.18 -10.62
N GLU A 49 -10.08 7.05 -9.96
CA GLU A 49 -9.19 7.99 -10.65
C GLU A 49 -8.10 7.25 -11.43
N MET A 50 -7.43 6.25 -10.86
CA MET A 50 -6.44 5.46 -11.61
C MET A 50 -7.05 4.77 -12.84
N ILE A 51 -8.27 4.24 -12.76
CA ILE A 51 -8.97 3.66 -13.92
C ILE A 51 -9.18 4.71 -15.02
N LYS A 52 -9.61 5.92 -14.65
CA LYS A 52 -9.74 7.04 -15.60
C LYS A 52 -8.38 7.37 -16.21
N SER A 53 -7.32 7.40 -15.40
CA SER A 53 -5.95 7.65 -15.84
C SER A 53 -5.47 6.61 -16.86
N VAL A 54 -5.76 5.31 -16.66
CA VAL A 54 -5.42 4.28 -17.66
C VAL A 54 -6.22 4.46 -18.96
N LYS A 55 -7.50 4.83 -18.87
CA LYS A 55 -8.30 5.14 -20.06
C LYS A 55 -7.69 6.32 -20.83
N PHE A 56 -7.37 7.40 -20.11
CA PHE A 56 -6.70 8.56 -20.67
C PHE A 56 -5.40 8.18 -21.40
N LEU A 57 -4.55 7.37 -20.80
CA LEU A 57 -3.29 6.94 -21.44
C LEU A 57 -3.51 6.12 -22.71
N LYS A 58 -4.58 5.33 -22.78
CA LYS A 58 -4.96 4.59 -24.00
C LYS A 58 -5.44 5.53 -25.09
N ASP A 59 -6.28 6.50 -24.75
CA ASP A 59 -6.78 7.52 -25.69
C ASP A 59 -5.62 8.37 -26.23
N ALA A 60 -4.69 8.75 -25.36
CA ALA A 60 -3.44 9.43 -25.69
C ALA A 60 -2.57 8.61 -26.66
N LYS A 61 -2.39 7.30 -26.41
CA LYS A 61 -1.68 6.40 -27.33
C LYS A 61 -2.32 6.43 -28.73
N GLU A 62 -3.65 6.26 -28.80
CA GLU A 62 -4.37 6.25 -30.08
C GLU A 62 -4.26 7.59 -30.81
N ALA A 63 -4.27 8.72 -30.08
CA ALA A 63 -4.04 10.03 -30.66
C ALA A 63 -2.64 10.13 -31.27
N ILE A 64 -1.58 9.79 -30.54
CA ILE A 64 -0.19 9.82 -31.05
C ILE A 64 -0.06 8.92 -32.29
N GLU A 65 -0.67 7.73 -32.29
CA GLU A 65 -0.64 6.79 -33.41
C GLU A 65 -1.22 7.39 -34.70
N LYS A 66 -2.25 8.23 -34.58
CA LYS A 66 -2.94 8.86 -35.72
C LYS A 66 -2.18 10.05 -36.31
N VAL A 67 -1.45 10.81 -35.48
CA VAL A 67 -0.79 12.06 -35.91
C VAL A 67 0.74 11.99 -36.01
N SER A 68 1.38 10.92 -35.51
CA SER A 68 2.84 10.86 -35.40
C SER A 68 3.41 9.48 -35.75
N SER A 69 4.55 9.46 -36.45
CA SER A 69 5.31 8.23 -36.74
C SER A 69 6.31 7.84 -35.62
N VAL A 70 6.24 8.49 -34.44
CA VAL A 70 7.23 8.32 -33.37
C VAL A 70 6.91 7.09 -32.51
N VAL A 71 7.42 5.93 -32.95
CA VAL A 71 7.25 4.61 -32.29
C VAL A 71 7.70 4.59 -30.83
N GLN A 72 8.73 5.36 -30.46
CA GLN A 72 9.29 5.33 -29.11
C GLN A 72 8.39 6.01 -28.06
N GLN A 73 7.75 7.12 -28.42
CA GLN A 73 6.81 7.84 -27.54
C GLN A 73 5.56 6.98 -27.30
N LEU A 74 5.04 6.36 -28.35
CA LEU A 74 3.92 5.40 -28.28
C LEU A 74 4.21 4.25 -27.32
N ARG A 75 5.39 3.63 -27.45
CA ARG A 75 5.78 2.52 -26.59
C ARG A 75 5.91 2.95 -25.13
N ALA A 76 6.47 4.14 -24.86
CA ALA A 76 6.59 4.65 -23.50
C ALA A 76 5.21 4.87 -22.85
N VAL A 77 4.28 5.53 -23.55
CA VAL A 77 2.91 5.75 -23.07
C VAL A 77 2.17 4.43 -22.84
N GLU A 78 2.31 3.47 -23.76
CA GLU A 78 1.73 2.13 -23.62
C GLU A 78 2.26 1.38 -22.39
N GLU A 79 3.57 1.39 -22.16
CA GLU A 79 4.20 0.76 -21.00
C GLU A 79 3.74 1.41 -19.69
N ILE A 80 3.59 2.74 -19.67
CA ILE A 80 3.06 3.46 -18.50
C ILE A 80 1.59 3.07 -18.25
N ALA A 81 0.78 2.96 -19.31
CA ALA A 81 -0.62 2.51 -19.19
C ALA A 81 -0.71 1.08 -18.63
N GLN A 82 0.12 0.17 -19.11
CA GLN A 82 0.17 -1.22 -18.62
C GLN A 82 0.63 -1.29 -17.16
N ASN A 83 1.63 -0.50 -16.78
CA ASN A 83 2.08 -0.44 -15.40
C ASN A 83 0.99 0.13 -14.48
N ASN A 84 0.30 1.19 -14.89
CA ASN A 84 -0.83 1.73 -14.12
C ASN A 84 -1.98 0.73 -13.99
N GLN A 85 -2.26 -0.08 -15.02
CA GLN A 85 -3.22 -1.18 -14.90
C GLN A 85 -2.78 -2.18 -13.81
N ARG A 86 -1.50 -2.54 -13.75
CA ARG A 86 -0.99 -3.42 -12.67
C ARG A 86 -1.12 -2.78 -11.29
N LEU A 87 -0.90 -1.47 -11.18
CA LEU A 87 -1.12 -0.74 -9.91
C LEU A 87 -2.59 -0.81 -9.48
N ILE A 88 -3.52 -0.64 -10.42
CA ILE A 88 -4.97 -0.81 -10.18
C ILE A 88 -5.26 -2.23 -9.71
N ASP A 89 -4.73 -3.25 -10.38
CA ASP A 89 -5.01 -4.64 -10.04
C ASP A 89 -4.54 -4.97 -8.61
N VAL A 90 -3.39 -4.43 -8.20
CA VAL A 90 -2.87 -4.57 -6.82
C VAL A 90 -3.76 -3.81 -5.83
N MET A 91 -4.22 -2.60 -6.18
CA MET A 91 -5.10 -1.82 -5.30
C MET A 91 -6.48 -2.45 -5.14
N GLN A 92 -7.03 -3.02 -6.22
CA GLN A 92 -8.36 -3.64 -6.22
C GLN A 92 -8.38 -4.99 -5.53
N ASN A 93 -7.40 -5.85 -5.84
CA ASN A 93 -7.42 -7.23 -5.38
C ASN A 93 -6.51 -7.40 -4.17
N ASP A 94 -5.21 -7.13 -4.34
CA ASP A 94 -4.20 -7.50 -3.34
C ASP A 94 -4.31 -6.67 -2.06
N LEU A 95 -4.51 -5.35 -2.17
CA LEU A 95 -4.70 -4.49 -1.01
C LEU A 95 -6.02 -4.81 -0.30
N GLN A 96 -7.10 -5.03 -1.06
CA GLN A 96 -8.38 -5.44 -0.48
C GLN A 96 -8.24 -6.76 0.30
N ASP A 97 -7.56 -7.76 -0.25
CA ASP A 97 -7.27 -9.03 0.41
C ASP A 97 -6.42 -8.86 1.68
N ILE A 98 -5.41 -7.98 1.63
CA ILE A 98 -4.57 -7.68 2.79
C ILE A 98 -5.41 -7.05 3.90
N LEU A 99 -6.21 -6.02 3.59
CA LEU A 99 -7.01 -5.30 4.57
C LEU A 99 -8.14 -6.15 5.16
N ASN A 100 -8.72 -7.04 4.37
CA ASN A 100 -9.78 -7.96 4.82
C ASN A 100 -9.24 -9.17 5.60
N SER A 101 -7.92 -9.34 5.68
CA SER A 101 -7.32 -10.46 6.39
C SER A 101 -7.52 -10.33 7.91
N PRO A 102 -8.02 -11.39 8.60
CA PRO A 102 -8.14 -11.37 10.07
C PRO A 102 -6.78 -11.33 10.78
N TYR A 103 -5.69 -11.50 10.03
CA TYR A 103 -4.32 -11.47 10.53
C TYR A 103 -3.66 -10.09 10.39
N ILE A 104 -4.37 -9.09 9.88
CA ILE A 104 -3.97 -7.67 9.97
C ILE A 104 -4.70 -7.03 11.14
N LYS A 105 -3.95 -6.35 12.02
CA LYS A 105 -4.55 -5.70 13.17
C LYS A 105 -5.16 -4.35 12.76
N PRO A 106 -6.25 -3.89 13.41
CA PRO A 106 -6.87 -2.61 13.10
C PRO A 106 -5.89 -1.43 13.08
N GLU A 107 -4.96 -1.36 14.03
CA GLU A 107 -3.95 -0.31 14.12
C GLU A 107 -2.85 -0.35 13.04
N GLU A 108 -2.78 -1.44 12.28
CA GLU A 108 -1.84 -1.60 11.17
C GLU A 108 -2.44 -1.16 9.82
N ILE A 109 -3.77 -0.98 9.76
CA ILE A 109 -4.49 -0.63 8.53
C ILE A 109 -3.97 0.69 7.96
N ASP A 110 -3.83 1.72 8.79
CA ASP A 110 -3.29 3.03 8.37
C ASP A 110 -1.87 2.90 7.81
N LYS A 111 -1.04 2.05 8.42
CA LYS A 111 0.34 1.81 7.97
C LYS A 111 0.39 1.04 6.67
N VAL A 112 -0.52 0.07 6.49
CA VAL A 112 -0.69 -0.64 5.22
C VAL A 112 -1.08 0.40 4.18
N MET A 113 -2.20 1.09 4.35
CA MET A 113 -2.74 2.09 3.41
C MET A 113 -1.70 3.15 3.02
N GLY A 114 -1.09 3.81 4.00
CA GLY A 114 -0.09 4.85 3.74
C GLY A 114 1.14 4.32 3.00
N SER A 115 1.44 3.02 3.09
CA SER A 115 2.55 2.43 2.32
C SER A 115 2.26 2.28 0.82
N PHE A 116 0.98 2.22 0.42
CA PHE A 116 0.51 2.15 -0.96
C PHE A 116 0.12 3.53 -1.51
N GLU A 117 -0.38 4.44 -0.67
CA GLU A 117 -0.87 5.77 -1.05
C GLU A 117 0.17 6.58 -1.86
N THR A 118 1.43 6.62 -1.41
CA THR A 118 2.48 7.35 -2.16
C THR A 118 2.68 6.82 -3.57
N ILE A 119 2.52 5.50 -3.79
CA ILE A 119 2.67 4.89 -5.11
C ILE A 119 1.48 5.28 -6.01
N VAL A 120 0.29 5.28 -5.45
CA VAL A 120 -0.93 5.69 -6.16
C VAL A 120 -0.88 7.16 -6.52
N GLN A 121 -0.48 8.03 -5.59
CA GLN A 121 -0.36 9.46 -5.87
C GLN A 121 0.64 9.73 -6.99
N ASN A 122 1.83 9.15 -6.92
CA ASN A 122 2.85 9.29 -7.97
C ASN A 122 2.38 8.75 -9.33
N SER A 123 1.54 7.72 -9.33
CA SER A 123 0.92 7.18 -10.56
C SER A 123 -0.05 8.17 -11.18
N LEU A 124 -0.91 8.81 -10.37
CA LEU A 124 -1.82 9.85 -10.84
C LEU A 124 -1.05 11.06 -11.36
N ASP A 125 -0.06 11.54 -10.61
CA ASP A 125 0.80 12.66 -11.02
C ASP A 125 1.54 12.36 -12.35
N THR A 126 1.94 11.11 -12.56
CA THR A 126 2.56 10.67 -13.81
C THR A 126 1.58 10.77 -14.98
N VAL A 127 0.30 10.46 -14.77
CA VAL A 127 -0.70 10.54 -15.85
C VAL A 127 -1.07 11.99 -16.14
N ASP A 128 -1.25 12.81 -15.11
CA ASP A 128 -1.52 14.25 -15.28
C ASP A 128 -0.38 14.93 -16.05
N PHE A 129 0.87 14.53 -15.75
CA PHE A 129 2.03 14.99 -16.50
C PHE A 129 2.03 14.52 -17.95
N ILE A 130 1.64 13.27 -18.23
CA ILE A 130 1.51 12.79 -19.61
C ILE A 130 0.41 13.55 -20.34
N ASP A 131 -0.69 13.88 -19.65
CA ASP A 131 -1.73 14.74 -20.21
C ASP A 131 -1.17 16.10 -20.61
N GLU A 132 -0.44 16.77 -19.72
CA GLU A 132 0.20 18.06 -20.03
C GLU A 132 1.17 17.96 -21.24
N VAL A 133 1.97 16.90 -21.31
CA VAL A 133 2.96 16.69 -22.38
C VAL A 133 2.30 16.39 -23.74
N LEU A 134 1.13 15.75 -23.75
CA LEU A 134 0.45 15.32 -24.98
C LEU A 134 -0.67 16.26 -25.43
N SER A 135 -1.31 16.96 -24.51
CA SER A 135 -2.35 17.95 -24.80
C SER A 135 -1.79 19.30 -25.22
N SER A 136 -0.53 19.60 -24.85
CA SER A 136 0.07 20.88 -25.17
C SER A 136 0.59 20.92 -26.62
N ASP A 137 -0.14 21.63 -27.47
CA ASP A 137 0.43 22.45 -28.55
C ASP A 137 1.41 23.55 -28.01
N TYR A 138 1.99 23.38 -26.80
CA TYR A 138 2.47 24.49 -25.94
C TYR A 138 3.68 24.22 -25.04
N LEU A 139 4.53 23.22 -25.33
CA LEU A 139 5.90 23.23 -24.80
C LEU A 139 6.89 23.45 -25.94
N LYS A 140 7.88 24.33 -25.69
CA LYS A 140 9.04 24.58 -26.55
C LYS A 140 9.99 23.36 -26.64
N MET A 141 9.48 22.14 -26.42
CA MET A 141 10.26 20.92 -26.46
C MET A 141 10.23 20.31 -27.86
N SER A 142 11.38 19.81 -28.29
CA SER A 142 11.51 18.97 -29.46
C SER A 142 10.95 17.56 -29.22
N ASP A 143 10.65 16.83 -30.30
CA ASP A 143 10.22 15.43 -30.20
C ASP A 143 11.23 14.52 -29.49
N ALA A 144 12.52 14.88 -29.53
CA ALA A 144 13.58 14.17 -28.83
C ALA A 144 13.50 14.39 -27.31
N GLU A 145 13.33 15.64 -26.87
CA GLU A 145 13.14 15.98 -25.45
C GLU A 145 11.86 15.34 -24.91
N ARG A 146 10.77 15.33 -25.69
CA ARG A 146 9.53 14.63 -25.32
C ARG A 146 9.75 13.14 -25.11
N ALA A 147 10.47 12.50 -26.02
CA ALA A 147 10.74 11.07 -25.94
C ALA A 147 11.62 10.71 -24.72
N GLU A 148 12.60 11.55 -24.38
CA GLU A 148 13.46 11.36 -23.20
C GLU A 148 12.67 11.49 -21.90
N VAL A 149 11.82 12.51 -21.81
CA VAL A 149 10.97 12.74 -20.64
C VAL A 149 9.97 11.59 -20.46
N LEU A 150 9.28 11.18 -21.54
CA LEU A 150 8.37 10.02 -21.49
C LEU A 150 9.12 8.74 -21.11
N LYS A 151 10.37 8.58 -21.56
CA LYS A 151 11.19 7.43 -21.17
C LYS A 151 11.55 7.44 -19.69
N THR A 152 11.80 8.61 -19.12
CA THR A 152 12.05 8.77 -17.68
C THR A 152 10.81 8.37 -16.88
N LYS A 153 9.64 8.84 -17.29
CA LYS A 153 8.35 8.48 -16.66
C LYS A 153 8.02 6.99 -16.80
N GLU A 154 8.38 6.36 -17.92
CA GLU A 154 8.28 4.91 -18.09
C GLU A 154 9.12 4.15 -17.03
N LEU A 155 10.35 4.61 -16.78
CA LEU A 155 11.24 4.00 -15.79
C LEU A 155 10.72 4.19 -14.36
N GLU A 156 10.26 5.40 -14.02
CA GLU A 156 9.61 5.68 -12.73
C GLU A 156 8.38 4.78 -12.52
N SER A 157 7.55 4.63 -13.55
CA SER A 157 6.39 3.73 -13.53
C SER A 157 6.76 2.27 -13.27
N LYS A 158 7.86 1.79 -13.86
CA LYS A 158 8.40 0.43 -13.57
C LYS A 158 8.88 0.29 -12.13
N GLN A 159 9.52 1.32 -11.58
CA GLN A 159 9.95 1.33 -10.17
C GLN A 159 8.76 1.32 -9.21
N MET A 160 7.67 2.01 -9.55
CA MET A 160 6.42 1.98 -8.79
C MET A 160 5.83 0.57 -8.74
N VAL A 161 5.75 -0.12 -9.89
CA VAL A 161 5.27 -1.51 -9.95
C VAL A 161 6.16 -2.45 -9.13
N SER A 162 7.49 -2.30 -9.20
CA SER A 162 8.41 -3.10 -8.37
C SER A 162 8.16 -2.84 -6.87
N SER A 163 8.03 -1.58 -6.48
CA SER A 163 7.81 -1.16 -5.10
C SER A 163 6.48 -1.68 -4.55
N ILE A 164 5.39 -1.57 -5.31
CA ILE A 164 4.07 -2.06 -4.88
C ILE A 164 4.08 -3.59 -4.74
N THR A 165 4.75 -4.29 -5.66
CA THR A 165 4.88 -5.75 -5.63
C THR A 165 5.62 -6.21 -4.37
N MET A 166 6.74 -5.54 -4.05
CA MET A 166 7.53 -5.85 -2.86
C MET A 166 6.76 -5.59 -1.56
N LYS A 167 6.04 -4.47 -1.48
CA LYS A 167 5.19 -4.15 -0.31
C LYS A 167 4.06 -5.16 -0.14
N THR A 168 3.39 -5.51 -1.24
CA THR A 168 2.35 -6.54 -1.26
C THR A 168 2.87 -7.87 -0.75
N LYS A 169 4.01 -8.33 -1.27
CA LYS A 169 4.66 -9.57 -0.82
C LYS A 169 4.94 -9.54 0.68
N ARG A 170 5.50 -8.43 1.19
CA ARG A 170 5.79 -8.28 2.62
C ARG A 170 4.55 -8.46 3.49
N TYR A 171 3.42 -7.86 3.13
CA TYR A 171 2.19 -8.02 3.90
C TYR A 171 1.60 -9.43 3.80
N ARG A 172 1.67 -10.06 2.62
CA ARG A 172 1.30 -11.48 2.46
C ARG A 172 2.15 -12.41 3.33
N ASP A 173 3.45 -12.15 3.43
CA ASP A 173 4.37 -12.92 4.28
C ASP A 173 4.02 -12.74 5.77
N ILE A 174 3.71 -11.51 6.21
CA ILE A 174 3.27 -11.22 7.58
C ILE A 174 1.97 -11.97 7.92
N ILE A 175 0.98 -11.90 7.03
CA ILE A 175 -0.29 -12.62 7.18
C ILE A 175 -0.05 -14.13 7.29
N SER A 176 0.77 -14.69 6.40
CA SER A 176 1.09 -16.11 6.38
C SER A 176 1.79 -16.56 7.66
N PHE A 177 2.75 -15.78 8.14
CA PHE A 177 3.45 -16.05 9.40
C PHE A 177 2.49 -16.06 10.59
N ARG A 178 1.62 -15.05 10.71
CA ARG A 178 0.62 -14.98 11.79
C ARG A 178 -0.39 -16.11 11.73
N LYS A 179 -0.83 -16.49 10.54
CA LYS A 179 -1.68 -17.66 10.31
C LYS A 179 -1.00 -18.96 10.77
N MET A 180 0.31 -19.11 10.56
CA MET A 180 1.05 -20.26 11.09
C MET A 180 1.12 -20.23 12.61
N GLN A 181 1.41 -19.07 13.22
CA GLN A 181 1.45 -18.92 14.67
C GLN A 181 0.11 -19.29 15.31
N ASP A 182 -0.99 -18.81 14.75
CA ASP A 182 -2.36 -19.11 15.18
C ASP A 182 -2.66 -20.61 15.14
N LYS A 183 -2.30 -21.29 14.03
CA LYS A 183 -2.45 -22.75 13.90
C LYS A 183 -1.62 -23.54 14.92
N VAL A 184 -0.40 -23.09 15.24
CA VAL A 184 0.47 -23.76 16.21
C VAL A 184 -0.07 -23.57 17.62
N ASN A 185 -0.52 -22.35 17.97
CA ASN A 185 -1.00 -22.01 19.30
C ASN A 185 -2.35 -22.69 19.62
N ASN A 186 -3.23 -22.83 18.63
CA ASN A 186 -4.55 -23.45 18.77
C ASN A 186 -4.57 -24.93 18.39
N ARG A 187 -3.41 -25.59 18.31
CA ARG A 187 -3.36 -27.02 18.04
C ARG A 187 -3.88 -27.79 19.25
N GLU A 188 -4.94 -28.57 19.06
CA GLU A 188 -5.41 -29.51 20.08
C GLU A 188 -4.28 -30.48 20.42
N ILE A 189 -3.82 -30.43 21.67
CA ILE A 189 -2.83 -31.35 22.20
C ILE A 189 -3.60 -32.62 22.57
N GLY A 190 -3.78 -33.51 21.59
CA GLY A 190 -4.30 -34.84 21.83
C GLY A 190 -3.29 -35.63 22.66
N TYR A 191 -3.52 -35.70 23.97
CA TYR A 191 -2.84 -36.63 24.88
C TYR A 191 -3.58 -37.96 24.91
#